data_AF-A0A1Q5TFX6-F1
#
_entry.id   AF-A0A1Q5TFX6-F1
#
_cell.length_a   1.000
_cell.length_b   1.000
_cell.length_c   1.000
_cell.angle_alpha   90.00
_cell.angle_beta   90.00
_cell.angle_gamma   90.00
#
_symmetry.space_group_name_H-M   'P 1'
#
loop_
_entity.id
_entity.type
_entity.pdbx_description
1 polymer ?
#
loop_
_entity_poly.entity_id
_entity_poly.type
_entity_poly.pdbx_seq_one_letter_code
_entity_poly.pdbx_strand_id
1 'polypeptide(L)'
;MWDLDLPVADSTKTASSAPATVTEKAVSQGSNANADIPADPNEKLLAQCHCGDVSFHISRPSPDFITSPASSTWLSPLDKTRWLASLDLCDDCRLVTGTNVIGWMFVPVDHITPAVPSNLLVGSSKAYHSTEDVVRTFCGTCGATVFYWCKERPEIVDVATGLLRAPEGVMAEKWAVWRSGRLAWPENGLRYHEGFARALMDGMKVWGKERGHADEFVVP
;
A
#
# COMPACT_ATOMS: atom_id res chain seq x y z
N MET A 1 -20.61 -16.28 26.82
CA MET A 1 -19.54 -15.43 27.38
C MET A 1 -18.39 -16.38 27.57
N TRP A 2 -17.35 -16.27 26.75
CA TRP A 2 -16.35 -17.34 26.61
C TRP A 2 -15.30 -17.20 27.70
N ASP A 3 -15.41 -18.03 28.74
CA ASP A 3 -14.36 -18.21 29.73
C ASP A 3 -13.26 -19.10 29.12
N LEU A 4 -12.09 -18.52 28.88
CA LEU A 4 -10.86 -19.23 28.57
C LEU A 4 -9.90 -19.01 29.74
N ASP A 5 -9.72 -20.07 30.53
CA ASP A 5 -8.71 -20.16 31.58
C ASP A 5 -7.31 -20.09 30.96
N LEU A 6 -6.63 -18.95 31.12
CA LEU A 6 -5.20 -18.81 30.84
C LEU A 6 -4.40 -19.10 32.13
N PRO A 7 -3.31 -19.88 32.07
CA PRO A 7 -2.48 -20.16 33.23
C PRO A 7 -1.75 -18.89 33.71
N VAL A 8 -1.82 -18.65 35.03
CA VAL A 8 -1.14 -17.56 35.73
C VAL A 8 0.35 -17.86 35.81
N ALA A 9 1.19 -16.98 35.25
CA ALA A 9 2.64 -17.05 35.40
C ALA A 9 3.09 -16.42 36.72
N ASP A 10 3.97 -17.16 37.42
CA ASP A 10 4.55 -16.85 38.72
C ASP A 10 5.44 -15.59 38.68
N SER A 11 5.15 -14.64 39.56
CA SER A 11 5.74 -13.30 39.61
C SER A 11 6.83 -13.19 40.66
N THR A 12 7.99 -13.81 40.43
CA THR A 12 9.20 -13.47 41.19
C THR A 12 10.46 -13.50 40.33
N LYS A 13 10.82 -12.33 39.78
CA LYS A 13 12.21 -11.93 39.48
C LYS A 13 12.28 -10.45 39.12
N THR A 14 12.67 -9.64 40.10
CA THR A 14 13.14 -8.27 39.91
C THR A 14 14.53 -8.30 39.27
N ALA A 15 14.68 -7.72 38.09
CA ALA A 15 15.96 -7.40 37.49
C ALA A 15 16.03 -5.90 37.18
N SER A 16 17.05 -5.28 37.77
CA SER A 16 17.40 -3.86 37.70
C SER A 16 17.79 -3.44 36.28
N SER A 17 17.29 -2.29 35.85
CA SER A 17 17.56 -1.66 34.56
C SER A 17 18.84 -0.82 34.60
N ALA A 18 19.71 -1.03 33.61
CA ALA A 18 20.71 -0.06 33.17
C ALA A 18 20.48 0.22 31.67
N PRO A 19 20.62 1.47 31.19
CA PRO A 19 20.30 1.81 29.82
C PRO A 19 21.40 1.30 28.87
N ALA A 20 21.02 0.45 27.92
CA ALA A 20 21.90 0.02 26.85
C ALA A 20 21.96 1.10 25.77
N THR A 21 23.12 1.74 25.64
CA THR A 21 23.45 2.69 24.57
C THR A 21 23.53 1.94 23.24
N VAL A 22 22.60 2.21 22.33
CA VAL A 22 22.66 1.70 20.95
C VAL A 22 23.52 2.67 20.14
N THR A 23 24.75 2.28 19.82
CA THR A 23 25.61 3.01 18.89
C THR A 23 25.08 2.85 17.47
N GLU A 24 24.64 3.94 16.85
CA GLU A 24 24.34 4.02 15.42
C GLU A 24 25.59 3.66 14.61
N LYS A 25 25.51 2.58 13.83
CA LYS A 25 26.48 2.34 12.75
C LYS A 25 26.14 3.26 11.59
N ALA A 26 27.15 4.00 11.12
CA ALA A 26 27.06 4.85 9.94
C ALA A 26 26.50 4.06 8.75
N VAL A 27 25.38 4.56 8.20
CA VAL A 27 24.82 4.08 6.94
C VAL A 27 25.76 4.52 5.83
N SER A 28 26.45 3.57 5.21
CA SER A 28 27.22 3.81 3.98
C SER A 28 26.26 4.29 2.90
N GLN A 29 26.54 5.46 2.32
CA GLN A 29 25.88 5.96 1.12
C GLN A 29 26.13 4.98 -0.03
N GLY A 30 25.19 4.07 -0.25
CA GLY A 30 25.16 3.24 -1.45
C GLY A 30 24.65 4.09 -2.62
N SER A 31 25.54 4.39 -3.56
CA SER A 31 25.15 4.93 -4.86
C SER A 31 24.17 3.95 -5.52
N ASN A 32 22.94 4.42 -5.79
CA ASN A 32 21.90 3.65 -6.44
C ASN A 32 22.28 3.42 -7.92
N ALA A 33 23.13 2.42 -8.19
CA ALA A 33 23.58 2.03 -9.53
C ALA A 33 22.47 1.38 -10.39
N ASN A 34 21.20 1.55 -10.02
CA ASN A 34 20.05 0.87 -10.61
C ASN A 34 18.90 1.83 -11.01
N ALA A 35 19.18 3.14 -11.02
CA ALA A 35 18.22 4.20 -11.34
C ALA A 35 17.99 4.42 -12.85
N ASP A 36 18.85 3.87 -13.72
CA ASP A 36 18.89 4.25 -15.14
C ASP A 36 18.52 3.15 -16.14
N ILE A 37 17.93 2.02 -15.70
CA ILE A 37 17.37 1.06 -16.66
C ILE A 37 15.98 1.56 -17.08
N PRO A 38 15.75 1.90 -18.36
CA PRO A 38 14.43 2.31 -18.83
C PRO A 38 13.41 1.21 -18.52
N ALA A 39 12.26 1.59 -17.97
CA ALA A 39 11.18 0.65 -17.74
C ALA A 39 10.74 0.02 -19.07
N ASP A 40 10.75 -1.31 -19.16
CA ASP A 40 10.18 -2.01 -20.30
C ASP A 40 8.64 -1.86 -20.24
N PRO A 41 7.99 -1.29 -21.27
CA PRO A 41 6.54 -1.14 -21.29
C PRO A 41 5.78 -2.48 -21.22
N ASN A 42 6.43 -3.60 -21.55
CA ASN A 42 5.88 -4.95 -21.44
C ASN A 42 6.15 -5.60 -20.08
N GLU A 43 6.93 -4.95 -19.22
CA GLU A 43 7.16 -5.41 -17.85
C GLU A 43 5.83 -5.54 -17.12
N LYS A 44 5.75 -6.52 -16.23
CA LYS A 44 4.59 -6.74 -15.36
C LYS A 44 5.02 -6.86 -13.92
N LEU A 45 4.31 -6.17 -13.04
CA LEU A 45 4.50 -6.27 -11.59
C LEU A 45 3.66 -7.41 -11.05
N LEU A 46 4.31 -8.42 -10.47
CA LEU A 46 3.61 -9.47 -9.75
C LEU A 46 3.03 -8.92 -8.43
N ALA A 47 1.74 -9.12 -8.21
CA ALA A 47 1.07 -8.98 -6.93
C ALA A 47 0.64 -10.37 -6.46
N GLN A 48 1.09 -10.78 -5.28
CA GLN A 48 0.85 -12.12 -4.77
C GLN A 48 0.69 -12.11 -3.24
N CYS A 49 -0.26 -12.88 -2.72
CA CYS A 49 -0.44 -13.04 -1.29
C CYS A 49 0.63 -13.96 -0.68
N HIS A 50 0.60 -14.14 0.64
CA HIS A 50 1.60 -14.98 1.33
C HIS A 50 1.53 -16.46 0.92
N CYS A 51 0.33 -17.03 0.82
CA CYS A 51 0.15 -18.44 0.43
C CYS A 51 0.19 -18.69 -1.08
N GLY A 52 0.25 -17.65 -1.92
CA GLY A 52 0.29 -17.77 -3.38
C GLY A 52 -1.07 -17.97 -4.08
N ASP A 53 -2.14 -18.30 -3.36
CA ASP A 53 -3.46 -18.57 -3.97
C ASP A 53 -4.08 -17.35 -4.67
N VAL A 54 -3.80 -16.14 -4.18
CA VAL A 54 -4.13 -14.89 -4.87
C VAL A 54 -2.86 -14.41 -5.56
N SER A 55 -2.87 -14.41 -6.89
CA SER A 55 -1.75 -14.01 -7.73
C SER A 55 -2.24 -13.37 -9.02
N PHE A 56 -1.74 -12.18 -9.34
CA PHE A 56 -2.03 -11.47 -10.58
C PHE A 56 -0.88 -10.52 -10.94
N HIS A 57 -0.91 -9.99 -12.15
CA HIS A 57 0.08 -9.09 -12.68
C HIS A 57 -0.53 -7.73 -13.02
N ILE A 58 0.17 -6.67 -12.69
CA ILE A 58 -0.17 -5.29 -13.04
C ILE A 58 0.74 -4.85 -14.19
N SER A 59 0.17 -4.37 -15.29
CA SER A 59 0.96 -3.78 -16.38
C SER A 59 1.28 -2.32 -16.12
N ARG A 60 2.22 -1.77 -16.91
CA ARG A 60 2.42 -0.31 -17.01
C ARG A 60 1.16 0.37 -17.56
N PRO A 61 0.97 1.68 -17.31
CA PRO A 61 -0.03 2.46 -18.03
C PRO A 61 0.16 2.30 -19.54
N SER A 62 -0.89 1.85 -20.23
CA SER A 62 -0.82 1.65 -21.68
C SER A 62 -0.75 3.00 -22.42
N PRO A 63 -0.23 3.04 -23.66
CA PRO A 63 -0.26 4.26 -24.48
C PRO A 63 -1.66 4.86 -24.62
N ASP A 64 -2.68 4.01 -24.76
CA ASP A 64 -4.08 4.43 -24.86
C ASP A 64 -4.56 5.04 -23.53
N PHE A 65 -4.21 4.45 -22.38
CA PHE A 65 -4.54 5.01 -21.08
C PHE A 65 -3.85 6.36 -20.84
N ILE A 66 -2.56 6.49 -21.19
CA ILE A 66 -1.76 7.72 -21.02
C ILE A 66 -2.36 8.90 -21.80
N THR A 67 -3.00 8.63 -22.93
CA THR A 67 -3.65 9.65 -23.79
C THR A 67 -5.13 9.85 -23.47
N SER A 68 -5.72 9.00 -22.63
CA SER A 68 -7.12 9.12 -22.20
C SER A 68 -7.36 10.31 -21.28
N PRO A 69 -8.60 10.83 -21.18
CA PRO A 69 -8.95 11.85 -20.18
C PRO A 69 -8.68 11.42 -18.73
N ALA A 70 -8.85 10.12 -18.44
CA ALA A 70 -8.65 9.54 -17.11
C ALA A 70 -7.19 9.60 -16.65
N SER A 71 -6.23 9.70 -17.58
CA SER A 71 -4.80 9.86 -17.27
C SER A 71 -4.51 11.03 -16.33
N SER A 72 -5.22 12.14 -16.50
CA SER A 72 -5.02 13.36 -15.70
C SER A 72 -5.40 13.18 -14.22
N THR A 73 -6.22 12.17 -13.93
CA THR A 73 -6.67 11.81 -12.59
C THR A 73 -5.80 10.71 -11.97
N TRP A 74 -5.41 9.71 -12.77
CA TRP A 74 -4.82 8.47 -12.26
C TRP A 74 -3.32 8.32 -12.53
N LEU A 75 -2.69 9.30 -13.19
CA LEU A 75 -1.25 9.36 -13.41
C LEU A 75 -0.70 10.71 -12.92
N SER A 76 0.56 10.69 -12.49
CA SER A 76 1.26 11.92 -12.11
C SER A 76 1.77 12.65 -13.36
N PRO A 77 1.71 13.99 -13.41
CA PRO A 77 2.41 14.75 -14.45
C PRO A 77 3.94 14.63 -14.34
N LEU A 78 4.46 14.24 -13.17
CA LEU A 78 5.90 13.99 -12.96
C LEU A 78 6.36 12.75 -13.73
N ASP A 79 5.51 11.73 -13.79
CA ASP A 79 5.81 10.46 -14.43
C ASP A 79 4.52 9.71 -14.77
N LYS A 80 4.25 9.59 -16.08
CA LYS A 80 3.06 8.90 -16.60
C LYS A 80 3.27 7.40 -16.82
N THR A 81 4.46 6.87 -16.52
CA THR A 81 4.79 5.44 -16.69
C THR A 81 4.56 4.61 -15.42
N ARG A 82 4.15 5.28 -14.34
CA ARG A 82 3.93 4.72 -13.00
C ARG A 82 2.52 5.05 -12.51
N TRP A 83 1.96 4.14 -11.71
CA TRP A 83 0.65 4.30 -11.08
C TRP A 83 0.75 5.21 -9.86
N LEU A 84 -0.34 5.89 -9.50
CA LEU A 84 -0.40 6.65 -8.26
C LEU A 84 -0.50 5.70 -7.06
N ALA A 85 0.12 6.08 -5.94
CA ALA A 85 0.02 5.36 -4.67
C ALA A 85 -0.06 6.30 -3.47
N SER A 86 -0.72 5.87 -2.40
CA SER A 86 -0.81 6.65 -1.16
C SER A 86 -0.78 5.77 0.08
N LEU A 87 -0.32 6.36 1.19
CA LEU A 87 -0.53 5.78 2.51
C LEU A 87 -1.82 6.35 3.11
N ASP A 88 -2.61 5.50 3.75
CA ASP A 88 -3.90 5.81 4.34
C ASP A 88 -3.92 5.49 5.83
N LEU A 89 -4.39 6.46 6.60
CA LEU A 89 -4.51 6.45 8.06
C LEU A 89 -5.97 6.44 8.53
N CYS A 90 -6.94 6.18 7.64
CA CYS A 90 -8.34 6.14 8.04
C CYS A 90 -8.64 5.01 9.03
N ASP A 91 -9.68 5.23 9.85
CA ASP A 91 -10.10 4.26 10.86
C ASP A 91 -10.51 2.92 10.25
N ASP A 92 -11.25 2.95 9.14
CA ASP A 92 -11.75 1.72 8.49
C ASP A 92 -10.59 0.84 8.01
N CYS A 93 -9.63 1.42 7.30
CA CYS A 93 -8.46 0.67 6.84
C CYS A 93 -7.68 0.12 8.04
N ARG A 94 -7.42 0.95 9.07
CA ARG A 94 -6.70 0.51 10.27
C ARG A 94 -7.40 -0.65 10.99
N LEU A 95 -8.71 -0.58 11.15
CA LEU A 95 -9.50 -1.60 11.86
C LEU A 95 -9.63 -2.88 11.03
N VAL A 96 -9.74 -2.77 9.71
CA VAL A 96 -9.83 -3.93 8.80
C VAL A 96 -8.51 -4.67 8.71
N THR A 97 -7.38 -3.96 8.64
CA THR A 97 -6.06 -4.59 8.43
C THR A 97 -5.32 -4.85 9.73
N GLY A 98 -5.75 -4.26 10.85
CA GLY A 98 -5.02 -4.34 12.12
C GLY A 98 -3.69 -3.60 12.10
N THR A 99 -3.48 -2.66 11.16
CA THR A 99 -2.24 -1.90 11.01
C THR A 99 -2.49 -0.39 11.12
N ASN A 100 -1.56 0.37 11.70
CA ASN A 100 -1.73 1.83 11.84
C ASN A 100 -1.79 2.57 10.50
N VAL A 101 -1.30 1.95 9.43
CA VAL A 101 -1.25 2.49 8.07
C VAL A 101 -1.40 1.35 7.08
N ILE A 102 -2.01 1.63 5.93
CA ILE A 102 -1.97 0.78 4.74
C ILE A 102 -1.47 1.61 3.55
N GLY A 103 -0.78 0.97 2.60
CA GLY A 103 -0.46 1.56 1.31
C GLY A 103 -1.34 0.99 0.21
N TRP A 104 -1.87 1.88 -0.63
CA TRP A 104 -2.70 1.57 -1.78
C TRP A 104 -2.04 2.04 -3.08
N MET A 105 -2.11 1.21 -4.11
CA MET A 105 -1.77 1.58 -5.50
C MET A 105 -3.06 1.59 -6.33
N PHE A 106 -3.33 2.69 -7.03
CA PHE A 106 -4.56 2.88 -7.81
C PHE A 106 -4.36 2.34 -9.22
N VAL A 107 -5.06 1.25 -9.57
CA VAL A 107 -4.85 0.54 -10.84
C VAL A 107 -6.19 0.34 -11.56
N PRO A 108 -6.29 0.72 -12.84
CA PRO A 108 -7.42 0.34 -13.68
C PRO A 108 -7.56 -1.18 -13.80
N VAL A 109 -8.79 -1.69 -13.71
CA VAL A 109 -9.06 -3.14 -13.73
C VAL A 109 -8.60 -3.84 -15.03
N ASP A 110 -8.59 -3.10 -16.14
CA ASP A 110 -8.13 -3.56 -17.46
C ASP A 110 -6.59 -3.64 -17.59
N HIS A 111 -5.84 -3.10 -16.62
CA HIS A 111 -4.38 -3.21 -16.53
C HIS A 111 -3.93 -4.34 -15.57
N ILE A 112 -4.86 -5.21 -15.16
CA ILE A 112 -4.60 -6.38 -14.33
C ILE A 112 -4.82 -7.66 -15.13
N THR A 113 -3.86 -8.60 -15.03
CA THR A 113 -3.91 -9.90 -15.70
C THR A 113 -3.67 -11.07 -14.73
N PRO A 114 -4.50 -12.13 -14.75
CA PRO A 114 -5.72 -12.33 -15.56
C PRO A 114 -6.80 -11.26 -15.29
N ALA A 115 -7.74 -11.10 -16.22
CA ALA A 115 -8.79 -10.09 -16.11
C ALA A 115 -9.53 -10.24 -14.78
N VAL A 116 -9.68 -9.13 -14.06
CA VAL A 116 -10.40 -9.11 -12.78
C VAL A 116 -11.89 -9.31 -13.05
N PRO A 117 -12.54 -10.35 -12.50
CA PRO A 117 -13.97 -10.54 -12.69
C PRO A 117 -14.78 -9.41 -12.02
N SER A 118 -16.02 -9.21 -12.42
CA SER A 118 -16.89 -8.15 -11.86
C SER A 118 -17.17 -8.29 -10.35
N ASN A 119 -17.00 -9.48 -9.80
CA ASN A 119 -17.10 -9.74 -8.35
C ASN A 119 -15.77 -9.52 -7.59
N LEU A 120 -14.72 -9.05 -8.29
CA LEU A 120 -13.38 -8.76 -7.76
C LEU A 120 -12.63 -9.97 -7.19
N LEU A 121 -13.13 -11.18 -7.42
CA LEU A 121 -12.52 -12.39 -6.87
C LEU A 121 -11.40 -12.89 -7.78
N VAL A 122 -10.20 -13.01 -7.22
CA VAL A 122 -9.01 -13.52 -7.87
C VAL A 122 -8.47 -14.66 -7.02
N GLY A 123 -8.28 -15.83 -7.61
CA GLY A 123 -7.82 -17.01 -6.89
C GLY A 123 -8.76 -17.40 -5.75
N SER A 124 -8.21 -17.63 -4.54
CA SER A 124 -9.00 -17.97 -3.35
C SER A 124 -9.56 -16.77 -2.58
N SER A 125 -9.57 -15.57 -3.18
CA SER A 125 -10.04 -14.39 -2.47
C SER A 125 -11.54 -14.47 -2.12
N LYS A 126 -11.90 -13.80 -1.03
CA LYS A 126 -13.26 -13.57 -0.56
C LYS A 126 -13.52 -12.07 -0.57
N ALA A 127 -14.78 -11.69 -0.70
CA ALA A 127 -15.22 -10.31 -0.70
C ALA A 127 -16.24 -10.08 0.42
N TYR A 128 -16.27 -8.86 0.92
CA TYR A 128 -17.36 -8.37 1.76
C TYR A 128 -17.61 -6.88 1.48
N HIS A 129 -18.81 -6.43 1.81
CA HIS A 129 -19.21 -5.03 1.72
C HIS A 129 -18.92 -4.35 3.06
N SER A 130 -18.04 -3.35 3.08
CA SER A 130 -17.89 -2.50 4.29
C SER A 130 -18.98 -1.44 4.38
N THR A 131 -19.52 -1.04 3.22
CA THR A 131 -20.75 -0.26 3.06
C THR A 131 -21.46 -0.76 1.80
N GLU A 132 -22.66 -0.25 1.50
CA GLU A 132 -23.39 -0.61 0.27
C GLU A 132 -22.54 -0.41 -1.00
N ASP A 133 -21.80 0.71 -1.06
CA ASP A 133 -21.03 1.13 -2.24
C ASP A 133 -19.54 0.77 -2.18
N VAL A 134 -19.07 0.07 -1.14
CA VAL A 134 -17.65 -0.28 -0.96
C VAL A 134 -17.46 -1.79 -0.76
N VAL A 135 -16.63 -2.38 -1.62
CA VAL A 135 -16.23 -3.79 -1.57
C VAL A 135 -14.76 -3.90 -1.20
N ARG A 136 -14.47 -4.81 -0.26
CA ARG A 136 -13.10 -5.15 0.15
C ARG A 136 -12.88 -6.64 -0.09
N THR A 137 -11.71 -6.98 -0.63
CA THR A 137 -11.33 -8.37 -0.88
C THR A 137 -10.07 -8.75 -0.12
N PHE A 138 -10.00 -10.02 0.27
CA PHE A 138 -8.87 -10.59 0.99
C PHE A 138 -8.68 -12.06 0.61
N CYS A 139 -7.46 -12.59 0.72
CA CYS A 139 -7.20 -14.01 0.49
C CYS A 139 -7.93 -14.87 1.54
N GLY A 140 -8.79 -15.79 1.09
CA GLY A 140 -9.54 -16.66 1.98
C GLY A 140 -8.70 -17.68 2.74
N THR A 141 -7.43 -17.87 2.34
CA THR A 141 -6.48 -18.82 2.93
C THR A 141 -5.56 -18.13 3.97
N CYS A 142 -4.89 -17.04 3.60
CA CYS A 142 -3.90 -16.38 4.47
C CYS A 142 -4.33 -15.01 5.02
N GLY A 143 -5.52 -14.51 4.68
CA GLY A 143 -6.05 -13.24 5.19
C GLY A 143 -5.45 -11.97 4.58
N ALA A 144 -4.50 -12.08 3.65
CA ALA A 144 -3.89 -10.91 3.02
C ALA A 144 -4.94 -10.03 2.31
N THR A 145 -4.97 -8.73 2.62
CA THR A 145 -5.80 -7.74 1.93
C THR A 145 -5.42 -7.66 0.44
N VAL A 146 -6.42 -7.61 -0.43
CA VAL A 146 -6.22 -7.63 -1.89
C VAL A 146 -6.67 -6.32 -2.53
N PHE A 147 -7.97 -6.12 -2.68
CA PHE A 147 -8.54 -4.91 -3.28
C PHE A 147 -9.41 -4.14 -2.31
N TYR A 148 -9.38 -2.82 -2.45
CA TYR A 148 -10.52 -1.95 -2.12
C TYR A 148 -11.12 -1.45 -3.43
N TRP A 149 -12.44 -1.41 -3.49
CA TRP A 149 -13.21 -0.91 -4.63
C TRP A 149 -14.40 -0.12 -4.13
N CYS A 150 -14.73 0.97 -4.81
CA CYS A 150 -15.95 1.71 -4.53
C CYS A 150 -16.65 2.17 -5.82
N LYS A 151 -17.96 2.33 -5.72
CA LYS A 151 -18.85 2.58 -6.85
C LYS A 151 -18.59 3.91 -7.57
N GLU A 152 -18.03 4.91 -6.88
CA GLU A 152 -17.70 6.22 -7.45
C GLU A 152 -16.61 6.14 -8.52
N ARG A 153 -15.79 5.08 -8.48
CA ARG A 153 -14.65 4.86 -9.39
C ARG A 153 -14.62 3.39 -9.81
N PRO A 154 -15.64 2.93 -10.56
CA PRO A 154 -15.88 1.50 -10.79
C PRO A 154 -14.79 0.82 -11.62
N GLU A 155 -14.05 1.59 -12.42
CA GLU A 155 -12.96 1.13 -13.28
C GLU A 155 -11.62 0.98 -12.54
N ILE A 156 -11.52 1.45 -11.28
CA ILE A 156 -10.27 1.47 -10.51
C ILE A 156 -10.40 0.57 -9.29
N VAL A 157 -9.37 -0.23 -9.04
CA VAL A 157 -9.16 -0.91 -7.75
C VAL A 157 -7.95 -0.34 -7.05
N ASP A 158 -8.02 -0.30 -5.72
CA ASP A 158 -6.85 -0.03 -4.89
C ASP A 158 -6.22 -1.37 -4.55
N VAL A 159 -5.01 -1.58 -5.06
CA VAL A 159 -4.23 -2.78 -4.77
C VAL A 159 -3.44 -2.55 -3.49
N ALA A 160 -3.60 -3.45 -2.51
CA ALA A 160 -2.82 -3.39 -1.28
C ALA A 160 -1.33 -3.60 -1.60
N THR A 161 -0.50 -2.60 -1.28
CA THR A 161 0.93 -2.59 -1.64
C THR A 161 1.73 -3.72 -1.00
N GLY A 162 1.26 -4.30 0.10
CA GLY A 162 1.84 -5.49 0.73
C GLY A 162 1.80 -6.75 -0.15
N LEU A 163 1.00 -6.78 -1.22
CA LEU A 163 0.99 -7.86 -2.20
C LEU A 163 2.10 -7.72 -3.25
N LEU A 164 2.64 -6.52 -3.46
CA LEU A 164 3.57 -6.26 -4.56
C LEU A 164 4.88 -7.00 -4.33
N ARG A 165 5.34 -7.71 -5.37
CA ARG A 165 6.61 -8.44 -5.40
C ARG A 165 7.65 -7.69 -6.23
N ALA A 166 7.74 -6.38 -6.00
CA ALA A 166 8.75 -5.54 -6.63
C ALA A 166 10.13 -5.82 -6.00
N PRO A 167 11.19 -6.04 -6.80
CA PRO A 167 12.53 -6.35 -6.27
C PRO A 167 13.13 -5.19 -5.45
N GLU A 168 12.69 -3.95 -5.69
CA GLU A 168 13.09 -2.76 -4.92
C GLU A 168 12.35 -2.59 -3.58
N GLY A 169 11.41 -3.48 -3.25
CA GLY A 169 10.69 -3.49 -1.97
C GLY A 169 9.26 -2.96 -2.07
N VAL A 170 8.59 -2.89 -0.91
CA VAL A 170 7.14 -2.65 -0.80
C VAL A 170 6.67 -1.31 -1.37
N MET A 171 7.54 -0.30 -1.38
CA MET A 171 7.22 1.00 -1.97
C MET A 171 7.16 0.95 -3.51
N ALA A 172 7.72 -0.10 -4.13
CA ALA A 172 7.67 -0.34 -5.58
C ALA A 172 7.92 0.94 -6.40
N GLU A 173 8.97 1.70 -6.08
CA GLU A 173 9.16 3.06 -6.60
C GLU A 173 9.35 3.12 -8.11
N LYS A 174 9.76 2.00 -8.74
CA LYS A 174 9.80 1.91 -10.19
C LYS A 174 8.41 1.79 -10.81
N TRP A 175 7.38 1.51 -10.01
CA TRP A 175 5.99 1.27 -10.42
C TRP A 175 5.00 2.30 -9.87
N ALA A 176 5.35 2.96 -8.77
CA ALA A 176 4.50 3.88 -8.03
C ALA A 176 5.07 5.30 -7.97
N VAL A 177 4.22 6.29 -8.18
CA VAL A 177 4.42 7.67 -7.73
C VAL A 177 3.59 7.89 -6.47
N TRP A 178 4.26 8.11 -5.35
CA TRP A 178 3.61 8.24 -4.06
C TRP A 178 3.13 9.66 -3.78
N ARG A 179 2.02 9.77 -3.03
CA ARG A 179 1.60 11.03 -2.40
C ARG A 179 2.38 11.24 -1.11
N SER A 180 3.31 12.19 -1.10
CA SER A 180 4.23 12.38 0.01
C SER A 180 3.96 13.60 0.88
N GLY A 181 3.32 14.64 0.37
CA GLY A 181 3.06 15.89 1.11
C GLY A 181 1.88 15.79 2.08
N ARG A 182 0.89 14.94 1.77
CA ARG A 182 -0.28 14.69 2.63
C ARG A 182 -0.70 13.22 2.55
N LEU A 183 -0.75 12.53 3.69
CA LEU A 183 -1.29 11.16 3.75
C LEU A 183 -2.81 11.16 3.60
N ALA A 184 -3.43 10.02 3.29
CA ALA A 184 -4.89 9.92 3.26
C ALA A 184 -5.45 9.86 4.70
N TRP A 185 -6.52 10.63 4.94
CA TRP A 185 -7.22 10.75 6.23
C TRP A 185 -6.31 10.95 7.45
N PRO A 186 -5.36 11.92 7.42
CA PRO A 186 -4.35 12.07 8.46
C PRO A 186 -4.95 12.44 9.83
N GLU A 187 -6.09 13.13 9.86
CA GLU A 187 -6.83 13.44 11.07
C GLU A 187 -7.26 12.20 11.86
N ASN A 188 -7.58 11.09 11.18
CA ASN A 188 -7.92 9.83 11.83
C ASN A 188 -6.69 9.20 12.49
N GLY A 189 -5.56 9.17 11.77
CA GLY A 189 -4.29 8.72 12.31
C GLY A 189 -3.80 9.56 13.49
N LEU A 190 -3.92 10.89 13.40
CA LEU A 190 -3.56 11.82 14.48
C LEU A 190 -4.42 11.60 15.72
N ARG A 191 -5.73 11.37 15.54
CA ARG A 191 -6.64 11.05 16.65
C ARG A 191 -6.35 9.70 17.29
N TYR A 192 -5.97 8.68 16.51
CA TYR A 192 -5.69 7.35 17.03
C TYR A 192 -4.32 7.25 17.71
N HIS A 193 -3.26 7.75 17.05
CA HIS A 193 -1.90 7.72 17.58
C HIS A 193 -1.07 8.88 17.02
N GLU A 194 -1.17 10.05 17.66
CA GLU A 194 -0.55 11.30 17.22
C GLU A 194 0.94 11.19 16.89
N GLY A 195 1.74 10.59 17.78
CA GLY A 195 3.20 10.51 17.58
C GLY A 195 3.61 9.74 16.33
N PHE A 196 3.00 8.58 16.09
CA PHE A 196 3.20 7.77 14.89
C PHE A 196 2.75 8.52 13.63
N ALA A 197 1.55 9.11 13.64
CA ALA A 197 1.02 9.81 12.48
C ALA A 197 1.89 11.01 12.09
N ARG A 198 2.32 11.84 13.05
CA ARG A 198 3.24 12.96 12.81
C ARG A 198 4.58 12.49 12.24
N ALA A 199 5.20 11.50 12.88
CA ALA A 199 6.48 10.97 12.44
C ALA A 199 6.39 10.39 11.01
N LEU A 200 5.31 9.68 10.68
CA LEU A 200 5.09 9.14 9.35
C LEU A 200 4.86 10.25 8.30
N MET A 201 4.06 11.26 8.63
CA MET A 201 3.82 12.41 7.74
C MET A 201 5.12 13.18 7.44
N ASP A 202 5.90 13.49 8.47
CA ASP A 202 7.17 14.21 8.31
C ASP A 202 8.17 13.37 7.52
N GLY A 203 8.30 12.09 7.87
CA GLY A 203 9.18 11.15 7.17
C GLY A 203 8.81 10.98 5.70
N MET A 204 7.52 10.80 5.38
CA MET A 204 7.05 10.67 4.00
C MET A 204 7.30 11.93 3.19
N LYS A 205 7.12 13.13 3.78
CA LYS A 205 7.37 14.40 3.11
C LYS A 205 8.85 14.58 2.75
N VAL A 206 9.75 14.26 3.67
CA VAL A 206 11.20 14.30 3.42
C VAL A 206 11.58 13.27 2.36
N TRP A 207 11.21 12.01 2.57
CA TRP A 207 11.50 10.89 1.66
C TRP A 207 10.98 11.14 0.24
N GLY A 208 9.74 11.62 0.11
CA GLY A 208 9.13 11.85 -1.19
C GLY A 208 9.81 12.98 -1.96
N LYS A 209 10.17 14.07 -1.28
CA LYS A 209 10.95 15.17 -1.89
C LYS A 209 12.31 14.69 -2.37
N GLU A 210 13.02 13.89 -1.58
CA GLU A 210 14.34 13.37 -1.93
C GLU A 210 14.31 12.38 -3.10
N ARG A 211 13.18 11.69 -3.31
CA ARG A 211 13.03 10.65 -4.34
C ARG A 211 12.14 11.04 -5.52
N GLY A 212 11.71 12.29 -5.61
CA GLY A 212 10.93 12.81 -6.75
C GLY A 212 9.49 12.30 -6.80
N HIS A 213 8.87 12.04 -5.65
CA HIS A 213 7.46 11.70 -5.54
C HIS A 213 6.56 12.96 -5.52
N ALA A 214 5.26 12.76 -5.72
CA ALA A 214 4.31 13.86 -5.81
C ALA A 214 4.00 14.43 -4.43
N ASP A 215 4.05 15.76 -4.28
CA ASP A 215 3.64 16.42 -3.03
C ASP A 215 2.15 16.18 -2.75
N GLU A 216 1.29 16.38 -3.74
CA GLU A 216 -0.16 16.20 -3.60
C GLU A 216 -0.79 15.72 -4.91
N PHE A 217 -1.84 14.91 -4.78
CA PHE A 217 -2.81 14.65 -5.85
C PHE A 217 -4.16 14.26 -5.23
N VAL A 218 -5.23 14.57 -5.95
CA VAL A 218 -6.59 14.27 -5.53
C VAL A 218 -6.99 12.92 -6.11
N VAL A 219 -7.24 11.96 -5.23
CA VAL A 219 -7.95 10.73 -5.57
C VAL A 219 -9.44 11.06 -5.45
N PRO A 220 -10.22 10.95 -6.55
CA PRO A 220 -11.66 11.18 -6.52
C PRO A 220 -12.42 10.26 -5.57
#